data_AF-A0A2R4FU08-F1
#
_entry.id   AF-A0A2R4FU08-F1
#
_cell.length_a   1.000
_cell.length_b   1.000
_cell.length_c   1.000
_cell.angle_alpha   90.00
_cell.angle_beta   90.00
_cell.angle_gamma   90.00
#
_symmetry.space_group_name_H-M   'P 1'
#
loop_
_entity.id
_entity.type
_entity.pdbx_description
1 polymer ?
#
loop_
_entity_poly.entity_id
_entity_poly.type
_entity_poly.pdbx_seq_one_letter_code
_entity_poly.pdbx_strand_id
1 'polypeptide(L)'
;MVLSRRWAGFLILVGVWTWVIWPRFAVAIWNDARAWSTGEIGQGSPTGFLWVHALLIGASLAIGSTVGILGVRGWRAGRPPRSASPPRS
;
A
#
# COMPACT_ATOMS: atom_id res chain seq x y z
N MET A 1 5.39 18.77 -14.49
CA MET A 1 6.35 17.75 -14.93
C MET A 1 5.65 16.40 -14.93
N VAL A 2 5.69 15.64 -16.04
CA VAL A 2 5.05 14.31 -16.11
C VAL A 2 5.97 13.28 -15.43
N LEU A 3 5.42 12.40 -14.59
CA LEU A 3 6.19 11.38 -13.89
C LEU A 3 6.84 10.41 -14.90
N SER A 4 8.17 10.26 -14.85
CA SER A 4 8.86 9.30 -15.73
C SER A 4 8.36 7.88 -15.49
N ARG A 5 8.41 7.02 -16.52
CA ARG A 5 8.01 5.61 -16.39
C ARG A 5 8.75 4.88 -15.26
N ARG A 6 10.06 5.11 -15.11
CA ARG A 6 10.86 4.49 -14.04
C ARG A 6 10.32 4.86 -12.66
N TRP A 7 10.03 6.15 -12.45
CA TRP A 7 9.44 6.63 -11.21
C TRP A 7 8.02 6.10 -10.98
N ALA A 8 7.18 6.05 -12.02
CA ALA A 8 5.84 5.47 -11.93
C ALA A 8 5.89 3.98 -11.52
N GLY A 9 6.80 3.20 -12.11
CA GLY A 9 7.04 1.81 -11.73
C GLY A 9 7.53 1.67 -10.28
N PHE A 10 8.43 2.55 -9.84
CA PHE A 10 8.89 2.60 -8.45
C PHE A 10 7.73 2.84 -7.48
N LEU A 11 6.83 3.79 -7.76
CA LEU A 11 5.66 4.05 -6.89
C LEU A 11 4.71 2.84 -6.81
N ILE A 12 4.50 2.14 -7.93
CA ILE A 12 3.71 0.90 -7.95
C ILE A 12 4.36 -0.15 -7.05
N LEU A 13 5.67 -0.36 -7.19
CA LEU A 13 6.42 -1.32 -6.38
C LEU A 13 6.33 -0.99 -4.89
N VAL A 14 6.47 0.28 -4.51
CA VAL A 14 6.32 0.74 -3.12
C VAL A 14 4.91 0.44 -2.60
N GLY A 15 3.87 0.70 -3.40
CA GLY A 15 2.49 0.38 -3.02
C GLY A 15 2.28 -1.12 -2.79
N VAL A 16 2.78 -1.96 -3.70
CA VAL A 16 2.71 -3.44 -3.58
C VAL A 16 3.49 -3.91 -2.35
N TRP A 17 4.72 -3.44 -2.16
CA TRP A 17 5.54 -3.77 -1.00
C TRP A 17 4.84 -3.44 0.32
N THR A 18 4.21 -2.26 0.40
CA THR A 18 3.40 -1.85 1.55
C THR A 18 2.30 -2.87 1.84
N TRP A 19 1.56 -3.30 0.82
CA TRP A 19 0.50 -4.30 0.95
C TRP A 19 0.99 -5.71 1.29
N VAL A 20 2.25 -6.05 1.01
CA VAL A 20 2.83 -7.35 1.40
C VAL A 20 3.23 -7.36 2.88
N ILE A 21 3.82 -6.27 3.37
CA ILE A 21 4.38 -6.20 4.73
C ILE A 21 3.30 -5.96 5.78
N TRP A 22 2.44 -4.95 5.59
CA TRP A 22 1.59 -4.46 6.66
C TRP A 22 0.48 -5.42 7.10
N PRO A 23 -0.21 -6.18 6.22
CA PRO A 23 -1.17 -7.18 6.66
C PRO A 23 -0.52 -8.29 7.48
N ARG A 24 0.70 -8.69 7.11
CA ARG A 24 1.47 -9.70 7.84
C ARG A 24 1.87 -9.20 9.23
N PHE A 25 2.24 -7.93 9.32
CA PHE A 25 2.51 -7.26 10.58
C PHE A 25 1.25 -7.09 11.44
N ALA A 26 0.09 -6.80 10.83
CA ALA A 26 -1.18 -6.73 11.55
C ALA A 26 -1.53 -8.06 12.25
N VAL A 27 -1.30 -9.18 11.58
CA VAL A 27 -1.45 -10.52 12.18
C VAL A 27 -0.47 -10.74 13.33
N ALA A 28 0.78 -10.27 13.18
CA ALA A 28 1.77 -10.36 14.26
C ALA A 28 1.35 -9.56 15.50
N ILE A 29 0.84 -8.34 15.31
CA ILE A 29 0.33 -7.49 16.41
C ILE A 29 -0.89 -8.12 17.08
N TRP A 30 -1.83 -8.66 16.30
CA TRP A 30 -3.02 -9.33 16.84
C TRP A 30 -2.66 -10.52 17.75
N ASN A 31 -1.63 -11.28 17.36
CA ASN A 31 -1.14 -12.44 18.10
C ASN A 31 -0.11 -12.10 19.19
N ASP A 32 0.13 -10.82 19.49
CA ASP A 32 0.98 -10.40 20.59
C ASP A 32 0.16 -10.30 21.88
N ALA A 33 0.61 -10.95 22.97
CA ALA A 33 -0.06 -10.91 24.26
C ALA A 33 -0.30 -9.48 24.78
N ARG A 34 0.58 -8.53 24.46
CA ARG A 34 0.45 -7.12 24.87
C ARG A 34 -0.72 -6.40 24.21
N ALA A 35 -1.28 -6.95 23.12
CA ALA A 35 -2.47 -6.41 22.47
C ALA A 35 -3.75 -6.56 23.30
N TRP A 36 -3.74 -7.45 24.30
CA TRP A 36 -4.90 -7.87 25.06
C TRP A 36 -4.71 -7.65 26.55
N SER A 37 -5.72 -7.09 27.23
CA SER A 37 -5.60 -6.72 28.65
C SER A 37 -5.41 -7.91 29.60
N THR A 38 -5.84 -9.11 29.19
CA THR A 38 -5.66 -10.35 29.95
C THR A 38 -4.33 -11.04 29.68
N GLY A 39 -3.60 -10.64 28.63
CA GLY A 39 -2.43 -11.34 28.13
C GLY A 39 -2.74 -12.59 27.28
N GLU A 40 -4.01 -13.02 27.20
CA GLU A 40 -4.43 -14.10 26.30
C GLU A 40 -4.91 -13.53 24.95
N ILE A 41 -4.46 -14.15 23.85
CA ILE A 41 -4.74 -13.68 22.50
C ILE A 41 -6.25 -13.70 22.23
N GLY A 42 -6.80 -12.55 21.88
CA GLY A 42 -8.22 -12.38 21.54
C GLY A 42 -9.16 -12.34 22.74
N GLN A 43 -8.64 -12.27 23.98
CA GLN A 43 -9.45 -12.24 25.20
C GLN A 43 -9.30 -10.92 25.97
N GLY A 44 -10.41 -10.41 26.49
CA GLY A 44 -10.46 -9.12 27.16
C GLY A 44 -10.47 -7.94 26.20
N SER A 45 -10.12 -6.76 26.72
CA SER A 45 -10.17 -5.52 25.95
C SER A 45 -8.87 -5.25 25.18
N PRO A 46 -8.96 -4.71 23.95
CA PRO A 46 -7.81 -4.14 23.24
C PRO A 46 -7.05 -3.12 24.07
N THR A 47 -5.73 -3.25 24.12
CA THR A 47 -4.87 -2.27 24.80
C THR A 47 -4.50 -1.11 23.89
N GLY A 48 -3.88 -0.07 24.46
CA GLY A 48 -3.29 1.02 23.67
C GLY A 48 -2.23 0.54 22.66
N PHE A 49 -1.53 -0.56 22.95
CA PHE A 49 -0.58 -1.17 22.03
C PHE A 49 -1.28 -1.62 20.74
N LEU A 50 -2.42 -2.30 20.85
CA LEU A 50 -3.19 -2.75 19.68
C LEU A 50 -3.72 -1.54 18.88
N TRP A 51 -4.29 -0.55 19.56
CA TRP A 51 -4.87 0.62 18.91
C TRP A 51 -3.87 1.49 18.17
N VAL A 52 -2.72 1.78 18.77
CA VAL A 52 -1.66 2.57 18.11
C VAL A 52 -1.18 1.87 16.86
N HIS A 53 -0.93 0.56 16.93
CA HIS A 53 -0.48 -0.19 15.76
C HIS A 53 -1.57 -0.31 14.69
N ALA A 54 -2.82 -0.55 15.07
CA ALA A 54 -3.93 -0.57 14.13
C ALA A 54 -4.06 0.76 13.36
N LEU A 55 -3.94 1.89 14.05
CA LEU A 55 -3.92 3.22 13.43
C LEU A 55 -2.73 3.39 12.47
N LEU A 56 -1.52 3.03 12.90
CA LEU A 56 -0.31 3.13 12.08
C LEU A 56 -0.36 2.23 10.84
N ILE A 57 -0.85 1.00 10.99
CA ILE A 57 -1.07 0.06 9.89
C ILE A 57 -2.08 0.64 8.90
N GLY A 58 -3.23 1.10 9.39
CA GLY A 58 -4.29 1.67 8.54
C GLY A 58 -3.80 2.89 7.77
N ALA A 59 -3.12 3.82 8.45
CA ALA A 59 -2.54 5.01 7.82
C ALA A 59 -1.50 4.63 6.76
N SER A 60 -0.62 3.68 7.07
CA SER A 60 0.42 3.21 6.14
C SER A 60 -0.17 2.55 4.90
N LEU A 61 -1.20 1.71 5.07
CA LEU A 61 -1.92 1.10 3.94
C LEU A 61 -2.63 2.14 3.08
N ALA A 62 -3.25 3.16 3.68
CA ALA A 62 -3.89 4.25 2.95
C ALA A 62 -2.87 5.07 2.12
N ILE A 63 -1.72 5.39 2.73
CA ILE A 63 -0.62 6.10 2.06
C ILE A 63 -0.06 5.24 0.92
N GLY A 64 0.29 3.97 1.18
CA GLY A 64 0.82 3.08 0.15
C GLY A 64 -0.15 2.81 -1.00
N SER A 65 -1.46 2.73 -0.70
CA SER A 65 -2.50 2.61 -1.72
C SER A 65 -2.56 3.87 -2.59
N THR A 66 -2.57 5.05 -1.97
CA THR A 66 -2.54 6.33 -2.69
C THR A 66 -1.30 6.42 -3.59
N VAL A 67 -0.12 6.09 -3.07
CA VAL A 67 1.14 6.07 -3.81
C VAL A 67 1.08 5.09 -4.98
N GLY A 68 0.60 3.86 -4.76
CA GLY A 68 0.45 2.85 -5.80
C GLY A 68 -0.51 3.30 -6.92
N ILE A 69 -1.65 3.88 -6.54
CA ILE A 69 -2.63 4.43 -7.50
C ILE A 69 -2.01 5.55 -8.33
N LEU A 70 -1.27 6.48 -7.71
CA LEU A 70 -0.57 7.55 -8.44
C LEU A 70 0.49 6.98 -9.40
N GLY A 71 1.21 5.94 -8.99
CA GLY A 71 2.13 5.20 -9.86
C GLY A 71 1.43 4.61 -11.09
N VAL A 72 0.29 3.93 -10.89
CA VAL A 72 -0.51 3.36 -11.99
C VAL A 72 -1.00 4.47 -12.93
N ARG A 73 -1.49 5.59 -12.40
CA ARG A 73 -1.95 6.74 -13.21
C ARG A 73 -0.82 7.34 -14.02
N GLY A 74 0.35 7.57 -13.41
CA GLY A 74 1.54 8.08 -14.08
C GLY A 74 2.05 7.14 -15.19
N TRP A 75 2.03 5.83 -14.93
CA TRP A 75 2.43 4.83 -15.93
C TRP A 75 1.50 4.83 -17.15
N ARG A 76 0.19 4.96 -16.93
CA ARG A 76 -0.82 5.01 -18.02
C ARG A 76 -0.72 6.29 -18.85
N ALA A 77 -0.48 7.44 -18.21
CA ALA A 77 -0.36 8.73 -18.88
C ALA A 77 0.89 8.85 -19.77
N GLY A 78 1.95 8.07 -19.50
CA GLY A 78 3.17 8.02 -20.31
C GLY A 78 3.10 7.11 -21.55
N ARG A 79 1.92 6.69 -22.01
CA ARG A 79 1.74 5.93 -23.27
C ARG A 79 1.54 6.91 -24.44
N PRO A 80 2.44 6.98 -25.44
CA PRO A 80 2.16 7.71 -26.68
C PRO A 80 0.94 7.09 -27.37
N PRO A 81 0.07 7.90 -28.02
CA PRO A 81 -0.91 7.37 -28.96
C PRO A 81 -0.18 6.50 -29.99
N ARG A 82 -0.71 5.30 -30.31
CA ARG A 82 -0.25 4.58 -31.50
C ARG A 82 -0.45 5.55 -32.66
N SER A 83 0.64 5.98 -33.28
CA SER A 83 0.59 6.66 -34.56
C SER A 83 -0.18 5.76 -35.51
N ALA A 84 -1.36 6.22 -35.91
CA ALA A 84 -2.11 5.61 -36.99
C ALA A 84 -1.18 5.51 -38.20
N SER A 85 -1.01 4.31 -38.74
CA SER A 85 -0.23 4.12 -39.96
C SER A 85 -0.83 5.00 -41.06
N PRO A 86 -0.02 5.79 -41.80
CA PRO A 86 -0.55 6.55 -42.92
C PRO A 86 -1.10 5.60 -43.99
N PRO A 87 -2.21 5.93 -44.67
CA PRO A 87 -2.69 5.14 -45.80
C PRO A 87 -1.60 5.09 -46.88
N ARG A 88 -1.27 3.88 -47.34
CA ARG A 88 -0.44 3.70 -48.54
C ARG A 88 -1.32 4.02 -49.75
N SER A 89 -0.77 4.85 -50.63
CA SER A 89 -1.31 5.31 -51.91
C SER A 89 -1.76 4.17 -52.82
#